data_AF-A0A967IBL2-F1
#
_entry.id   AF-A0A967IBL2-F1
#
_cell.length_a   1.000
_cell.length_b   1.000
_cell.length_c   1.000
_cell.angle_alpha   90.00
_cell.angle_beta   90.00
_cell.angle_gamma   90.00
#
_symmetry.space_group_name_H-M   'P 1'
#
loop_
_entity.id
_entity.type
_entity.pdbx_description
1 polymer ?
#
loop_
_entity_poly.entity_id
_entity_poly.type
_entity_poly.pdbx_seq_one_letter_code
_entity_poly.pdbx_strand_id
1 'polypeptide(L)' 'MPNYRTEDIRNIALAGHTGCGKTMLTEALLARAGAIGEAGSIERGSTVTDHDPLEHEYQS' A
#
# COMPACT_ATOMS: atom_id res chain seq x y z
N MET A 1 5.18 19.02 -16.23
CA MET A 1 5.63 18.48 -14.92
C MET A 1 4.73 19.06 -13.86
N PRO A 2 4.15 18.25 -12.97
CA PRO A 2 3.33 18.79 -11.88
C PRO A 2 4.20 19.68 -10.99
N ASN A 3 3.67 20.85 -10.62
CA ASN A 3 4.37 21.85 -9.80
C ASN A 3 3.90 21.72 -8.34
N TYR A 4 4.53 20.82 -7.58
CA TYR A 4 4.24 20.63 -6.16
C TYR A 4 5.17 21.52 -5.32
N ARG A 5 4.61 22.26 -4.37
CA ARG A 5 5.38 22.96 -3.33
C ARG A 5 5.65 22.01 -2.17
N THR A 6 6.66 22.30 -1.35
CA THR A 6 6.98 21.49 -0.17
C THR A 6 5.77 21.29 0.75
N GLU A 7 4.92 22.31 0.88
CA GLU A 7 3.70 22.25 1.68
C GLU A 7 2.58 21.37 1.08
N ASP A 8 2.72 20.93 -0.16
CA ASP A 8 1.79 20.02 -0.84
C ASP A 8 2.18 18.54 -0.63
N ILE A 9 3.41 18.25 -0.17
CA ILE A 9 3.92 16.89 0.06
C ILE A 9 3.42 16.36 1.41
N ARG A 10 2.95 15.11 1.43
CA ARG A 10 2.54 14.40 2.65
C ARG A 10 3.29 13.08 2.75
N ASN A 11 4.25 13.01 3.68
CA ASN A 11 4.95 11.77 4.00
C ASN A 11 4.13 11.01 5.04
N ILE A 12 3.73 9.77 4.72
CA ILE A 12 2.91 8.92 5.58
C ILE A 12 3.62 7.59 5.75
N ALA A 13 3.72 7.11 6.98
CA ALA A 13 4.20 5.77 7.30
C ALA A 13 3.12 5.02 8.07
N LEU A 14 2.84 3.78 7.68
CA LEU A 14 1.90 2.90 8.36
C LEU A 14 2.69 1.89 9.19
N ALA A 15 2.50 1.91 10.52
CA ALA A 15 3.17 1.03 11.46
C ALA A 15 2.16 0.35 12.40
N GLY A 16 2.48 -0.87 12.82
CA GLY A 16 1.58 -1.71 13.61
C GLY A 16 1.97 -3.19 13.53
N HIS A 17 1.38 -4.01 14.40
CA HIS A 17 1.70 -5.44 14.50
C HIS A 17 1.38 -6.21 13.20
N THR A 18 1.99 -7.37 13.01
CA THR A 18 1.70 -8.26 11.87
C THR A 18 0.21 -8.61 11.86
N GLY A 19 -0.42 -8.61 10.67
CA GLY A 19 -1.84 -8.89 10.53
C GLY A 19 -2.81 -7.77 10.94
N CYS A 20 -2.34 -6.62 11.44
CA CYS A 20 -3.24 -5.52 11.84
C CYS A 20 -3.86 -4.72 10.67
N GLY A 21 -3.70 -5.20 9.43
CA GLY A 21 -4.34 -4.63 8.25
C GLY A 21 -3.61 -3.44 7.60
N LYS A 22 -2.31 -3.22 7.86
CA LYS A 22 -1.54 -2.11 7.24
C LYS A 22 -1.61 -2.14 5.72
N THR A 23 -1.35 -3.32 5.14
CA THR A 23 -1.41 -3.59 3.70
C THR A 23 -2.78 -3.25 3.11
N MET A 24 -3.85 -3.74 3.75
CA MET A 24 -5.24 -3.45 3.34
C MET A 24 -5.58 -1.96 3.41
N LEU A 25 -5.08 -1.25 4.44
CA LEU A 25 -5.27 0.19 4.55
C LEU A 25 -4.54 0.93 3.42
N THR A 26 -3.33 0.52 3.05
CA THR A 26 -2.60 1.08 1.89
C THR A 26 -3.41 0.94 0.61
N GLU A 27 -3.92 -0.25 0.31
CA GLU A 27 -4.72 -0.51 -0.89
C GLU A 27 -5.97 0.39 -0.93
N ALA A 28 -6.68 0.52 0.20
CA ALA A 28 -7.85 1.38 0.28
C ALA A 28 -7.51 2.87 0.06
N LEU A 29 -6.39 3.34 0.60
CA LEU A 29 -5.92 4.71 0.39
C LEU A 29 -5.55 4.97 -1.07
N LEU A 30 -4.83 4.05 -1.71
CA LEU A 30 -4.44 4.16 -3.11
C LEU A 30 -5.66 4.14 -4.05
N ALA A 31 -6.62 3.24 -3.80
CA ALA A 31 -7.86 3.18 -4.57
C ALA A 31 -8.67 4.48 -4.40
N ARG A 32 -8.80 5.00 -3.18
CA ARG A 32 -9.51 6.27 -2.94
C ARG A 32 -8.78 7.49 -3.49
N ALA A 33 -7.45 7.48 -3.53
CA ALA A 33 -6.65 8.54 -4.15
C ALA A 33 -6.70 8.48 -5.69
N GLY A 34 -7.31 7.45 -6.27
CA GLY A 34 -7.34 7.22 -7.72
C GLY A 34 -5.99 6.80 -8.30
N ALA A 35 -5.04 6.39 -7.45
CA ALA A 35 -3.72 5.90 -7.87
C ALA A 35 -3.79 4.50 -8.47
N ILE A 36 -4.77 3.69 -8.04
CA ILE A 36 -5.11 2.38 -8.60
C ILE A 36 -6.61 2.28 -8.87
N GLY A 37 -7.01 1.42 -9.81
CA GLY A 37 -8.42 1.26 -10.19
C GLY A 37 -9.28 0.54 -9.14
N GLU A 38 -8.68 -0.39 -8.39
CA GLU A 38 -9.35 -1.17 -7.33
C GLU A 38 -8.34 -1.58 -6.26
N ALA A 39 -8.82 -1.84 -5.03
CA ALA A 39 -7.98 -2.33 -3.94
C ALA A 39 -7.63 -3.82 -4.16
N GLY A 40 -6.35 -4.17 -4.01
CA GLY A 40 -5.86 -5.54 -4.10
C GLY A 40 -6.24 -6.41 -2.88
N SER A 41 -5.96 -7.71 -2.98
CA SER A 41 -6.18 -8.70 -1.92
C SER A 41 -4.88 -9.35 -1.50
N ILE A 42 -4.68 -9.52 -0.18
CA ILE A 42 -3.56 -10.27 0.40
C ILE A 42 -3.62 -11.73 -0.06
N GLU A 43 -4.80 -12.35 -0.03
CA GLU A 43 -4.98 -13.77 -0.37
C GLU A 43 -4.60 -14.07 -1.84
N ARG A 44 -4.74 -13.07 -2.71
CA ARG A 44 -4.43 -13.17 -4.13
C ARG A 44 -3.02 -12.67 -4.47
N GLY A 45 -2.27 -12.16 -3.50
CA GLY A 45 -0.95 -11.55 -3.71
C GLY A 45 -0.98 -10.42 -4.74
N SER A 46 -2.07 -9.66 -4.75
CA SER A 46 -2.32 -8.62 -5.75
C SER A 46 -2.25 -7.22 -5.15
N THR A 47 -1.69 -7.08 -3.96
CA THR A 47 -1.58 -5.77 -3.30
C THR A 47 -0.42 -5.00 -3.92
N VAL A 48 -0.55 -3.68 -4.00
CA VAL A 48 0.52 -2.81 -4.49
C VAL A 48 1.75 -2.93 -3.59
N THR A 49 1.58 -3.25 -2.31
CA THR A 49 2.70 -3.42 -1.38
C THR A 49 3.47 -4.74 -1.55
N ASP A 50 2.98 -5.69 -2.36
CA ASP A 50 3.64 -6.97 -2.63
C ASP A 50 4.82 -6.77 -3.61
N HIS A 51 5.87 -6.07 -3.16
CA HIS A 51 7.05 -5.73 -3.96
C HIS A 51 8.31 -6.52 -3.56
N ASP A 52 8.27 -7.27 -2.46
CA ASP A 52 9.41 -8.06 -2.00
C ASP A 52 9.18 -9.56 -2.27
N PRO A 53 9.99 -10.22 -3.13
CA PRO A 53 9.89 -11.65 -3.37
C PRO A 53 10.05 -12.49 -2.09
N LEU A 54 10.64 -11.95 -1.02
CA LEU A 54 10.78 -12.62 0.27
C LEU A 54 9.46 -12.70 1.07
N GLU A 55 8.52 -11.76 0.88
CA GLU A 55 7.21 -11.79 1.58
C GLU A 55 6.36 -13.00 1.17
N HIS A 56 6.59 -13.55 -0.03
CA HIS A 56 5.94 -14.77 -0.50
C HIS A 56 6.42 -16.03 0.24
N GLU A 57 7.64 -16.02 0.79
CA GLU A 57 8.27 -17.19 1.42
C GLU A 57 7.88 -17.35 2.90
N TYR A 58 7.55 -16.24 3.59
CA TYR A 58 7.13 -16.25 5.00
C TYR A 58 5.65 -16.57 5.25
N GLN A 59 4.86 -16.76 4.18
CA GLN A 59 3.45 -17.16 4.29
C GLN A 59 3.23 -18.69 4.18
N SER A 60 4.29 -19.49 4.04
CA SER A 60 4.23 -20.98 3.99
C SER A 60 4.43 -21.64 5.36
#